data_AF-A0A3L6JQG9-F1
#
_entry.id   AF-A0A3L6JQG9-F1
#
_cell.length_a   1.000
_cell.length_b   1.000
_cell.length_c   1.000
_cell.angle_alpha   90.00
_cell.angle_beta   90.00
_cell.angle_gamma   90.00
#
_symmetry.space_group_name_H-M   'P 1'
#
loop_
_entity.id
_entity.type
_entity.pdbx_description
1 polymer ?
#
loop_
_entity_poly.entity_id
_entity_poly.type
_entity_poly.pdbx_seq_one_letter_code
_entity_poly.pdbx_strand_id
1 'polypeptide(L)'
;MWELMMSKILEARRGARRKINYATRYDRFLHLFVTMVLAVNVILILYVMLSVTLSMTLSGVGLVDSLPIVLYILPLMIFLPLMTLAYYRERIAAWNFVFLVICSVFFGVLSSLIRGFVICLLLNIIAAAVIFLLGRFRPKSSLRQAGKKGLAYILLLNLLGLTFPVSIVLMGQNPIAVSSVEQVPQIALSMPLSSFDYPYRDILPTTELLSNISANSFNLDFRVLENDTLSWSRLRDWLVEINQTEISYSITLTPGREVLAENPSSALATTELIEDIYRNHRVSLSYLMNVTLANIANMPLSIIFDMTLSRPEWQALMVETRSLDLIGFSGLMRTSLYSVDLNAIEYEATQLHADIVSSGVEAGVLVEPFVVDDTQDGDTLTMRLCGLTVPTMGMWDDYTVLCERSRFSFEMQGDVGEYLVHSYSSSIARLGSRWSMRLGNVGNATDVSGRPDNIYGSLDVLVNDVALAAGNGVHYLTLDSLASLLDTSGSNSLSILRNAIDGMVEGAASYTFRIYAFRAVFMAIDAFDILML
;
A
#
# COMPACT_ATOMS: atom_id res chain seq x y z
N MET A 1 18.84 37.08 -27.90
CA MET A 1 18.85 37.27 -26.43
C MET A 1 19.53 36.11 -25.70
N TRP A 2 19.14 34.85 -25.96
CA TRP A 2 19.76 33.65 -25.38
C TRP A 2 21.28 33.51 -25.66
N GLU A 3 21.71 33.72 -26.90
CA GLU A 3 23.13 33.63 -27.28
C GLU A 3 24.02 34.67 -26.59
N LEU A 4 23.48 35.87 -26.37
CA LEU A 4 24.18 36.99 -25.74
C LEU A 4 24.30 36.79 -24.21
N MET A 5 23.34 36.07 -23.61
CA MET A 5 23.39 35.64 -22.22
C MET A 5 24.38 34.48 -22.04
N MET A 6 24.37 33.51 -22.95
CA MET A 6 25.30 32.38 -22.95
C MET A 6 26.76 32.82 -23.14
N SER A 7 27.03 33.81 -24.00
CA SER A 7 28.39 34.32 -24.21
C SER A 7 28.96 35.01 -22.96
N LYS A 8 28.14 35.84 -22.27
CA LYS A 8 28.52 36.50 -21.01
C LYS A 8 28.81 35.49 -19.89
N ILE A 9 28.01 34.44 -19.76
CA ILE A 9 28.22 33.36 -18.78
C ILE A 9 29.55 32.62 -19.06
N LEU A 10 29.84 32.33 -20.33
CA LEU A 10 31.08 31.66 -20.72
C LEU A 10 32.33 32.53 -20.48
N GLU A 11 32.24 33.84 -20.67
CA GLU A 11 33.33 34.79 -20.36
C GLU A 11 33.57 34.92 -18.86
N ALA A 12 32.51 35.06 -18.06
CA ALA A 12 32.60 35.08 -16.60
C ALA A 12 33.25 33.79 -16.05
N ARG A 13 32.85 32.64 -16.60
CA ARG A 13 33.46 31.34 -16.31
C ARG A 13 34.95 31.32 -16.64
N ARG A 14 35.36 31.80 -17.82
CA ARG A 14 36.78 31.86 -18.23
C ARG A 14 37.59 32.74 -17.27
N GLY A 15 37.02 33.86 -16.83
CA GLY A 15 37.64 34.76 -15.84
C GLY A 15 37.83 34.10 -14.47
N ALA A 16 36.79 33.47 -13.93
CA ALA A 16 36.84 32.75 -12.66
C ALA A 16 37.86 31.60 -12.69
N ARG A 17 37.86 30.82 -13.77
CA ARG A 17 38.81 29.70 -13.96
C ARG A 17 40.27 30.17 -13.97
N ARG A 18 40.58 31.30 -14.62
CA ARG A 18 41.94 31.85 -14.64
C ARG A 18 42.42 32.26 -13.24
N LYS A 19 41.55 32.89 -12.45
CA LYS A 19 41.86 33.28 -11.06
C LYS A 19 42.11 32.06 -10.16
N ILE A 20 41.29 31.01 -10.29
CA ILE A 20 41.42 29.79 -9.48
C ILE A 20 42.67 28.99 -9.87
N ASN A 21 42.97 28.85 -11.16
CA ASN A 21 44.18 28.18 -11.62
C ASN A 21 45.48 28.86 -11.13
N TYR A 22 45.44 30.17 -10.89
CA TYR A 22 46.57 30.93 -10.35
C TYR A 22 46.84 30.60 -8.87
N ALA A 23 45.83 30.14 -8.14
CA ALA A 23 45.90 29.77 -6.73
C ALA A 23 45.79 28.24 -6.56
N THR A 24 46.91 27.53 -6.73
CA THR A 24 46.99 26.06 -6.75
C THR A 24 46.40 25.37 -5.51
N ARG A 25 46.45 26.00 -4.33
CA ARG A 25 45.80 25.48 -3.10
C ARG A 25 44.27 25.48 -3.23
N TYR A 26 43.67 26.53 -3.81
CA TYR A 26 42.23 26.63 -4.02
C TYR A 26 41.74 25.65 -5.09
N ASP A 27 42.48 25.45 -6.19
CA ASP A 27 42.18 24.42 -7.21
C ASP A 27 42.12 23.02 -6.58
N ARG A 28 43.10 22.67 -5.74
CA ARG A 28 43.14 21.38 -5.03
C ARG A 28 41.99 21.20 -4.05
N PHE A 29 41.67 22.23 -3.27
CA PHE A 29 40.57 22.19 -2.31
C PHE A 29 39.22 21.98 -2.99
N LEU A 30 38.92 22.72 -4.07
CA LEU A 30 37.67 22.59 -4.81
C LEU A 30 37.54 21.23 -5.50
N HIS A 31 38.64 20.68 -6.02
CA HIS A 31 38.65 19.32 -6.56
C HIS A 31 38.43 18.25 -5.48
N LEU A 32 39.04 18.40 -4.31
CA LEU A 32 38.83 17.50 -3.17
C LEU A 32 37.37 17.56 -2.70
N PHE A 33 36.81 18.76 -2.56
CA PHE A 33 35.41 18.98 -2.21
C PHE A 33 34.45 18.23 -3.15
N VAL A 34 34.58 18.44 -4.46
CA VAL A 34 33.73 17.73 -5.44
C VAL A 34 33.92 16.22 -5.36
N THR A 35 35.14 15.74 -5.18
CA THR A 35 35.43 14.31 -5.06
C THR A 35 34.79 13.71 -3.81
N MET A 36 34.82 14.43 -2.68
CA MET A 36 34.15 14.03 -1.45
C MET A 36 32.63 13.97 -1.63
N VAL A 37 32.02 14.99 -2.26
CA VAL A 37 30.57 15.00 -2.54
C VAL A 37 30.17 13.81 -3.43
N LEU A 38 30.92 13.56 -4.50
CA LEU A 38 30.71 12.39 -5.35
C LEU A 38 30.83 11.08 -4.55
N ALA A 39 31.87 10.93 -3.74
CA ALA A 39 32.08 9.73 -2.93
C ALA A 39 30.94 9.52 -1.92
N VAL A 40 30.48 10.58 -1.25
CA VAL A 40 29.35 10.53 -0.31
C VAL A 40 28.08 10.10 -1.03
N ASN A 41 27.76 10.67 -2.20
CA ASN A 41 26.59 10.23 -2.98
C ASN A 41 26.67 8.75 -3.35
N VAL A 42 27.85 8.28 -3.77
CA VAL A 42 28.05 6.86 -4.11
C VAL A 42 27.81 5.98 -2.89
N ILE A 43 28.37 6.34 -1.73
CA ILE A 43 28.18 5.58 -0.49
C ILE A 43 26.70 5.55 -0.10
N LEU A 44 25.99 6.68 -0.16
CA LEU A 44 24.57 6.76 0.18
C LEU A 44 23.70 5.91 -0.76
N ILE A 45 23.94 5.98 -2.07
CA ILE A 45 23.21 5.17 -3.06
C ILE A 45 23.48 3.68 -2.83
N LEU A 46 24.74 3.29 -2.61
CA LEU A 46 25.10 1.89 -2.37
C LEU A 46 24.52 1.38 -1.05
N TYR A 47 24.57 2.18 0.00
CA TYR A 47 23.97 1.86 1.28
C TYR A 47 22.47 1.56 1.12
N VAL A 48 21.72 2.44 0.46
CA VAL A 48 20.28 2.23 0.31
C VAL A 48 19.95 1.04 -0.56
N MET A 49 20.64 0.88 -1.69
CA MET A 49 20.38 -0.28 -2.53
C MET A 49 20.73 -1.60 -1.80
N LEU A 50 21.80 -1.64 -1.00
CA LEU A 50 22.12 -2.79 -0.15
C LEU A 50 21.09 -3.00 0.96
N SER A 51 20.64 -1.92 1.61
CA SER A 51 19.62 -1.97 2.66
C SER A 51 18.29 -2.49 2.11
N VAL A 52 17.82 -1.97 0.97
CA VAL A 52 16.61 -2.49 0.30
C VAL A 52 16.79 -3.96 -0.08
N THR A 53 17.95 -4.34 -0.64
CA THR A 53 18.21 -5.76 -0.99
C THR A 53 18.15 -6.66 0.24
N LEU A 54 18.78 -6.24 1.35
CA LEU A 54 18.79 -6.98 2.61
C LEU A 54 17.38 -7.06 3.20
N SER A 55 16.65 -5.96 3.30
CA SER A 55 15.29 -5.90 3.83
C SER A 55 14.33 -6.76 3.04
N MET A 56 14.40 -6.70 1.70
CA MET A 56 13.63 -7.59 0.83
C MET A 56 13.94 -9.06 1.12
N THR A 57 15.23 -9.41 1.18
CA THR A 57 15.65 -10.80 1.47
C THR A 57 15.15 -11.27 2.85
N LEU A 58 15.23 -10.42 3.86
CA LEU A 58 14.73 -10.69 5.21
C LEU A 58 13.19 -10.81 5.25
N SER A 59 12.48 -10.10 4.37
CA SER A 59 11.04 -10.23 4.17
C SER A 59 10.64 -11.45 3.32
N GLY A 60 11.55 -12.40 3.09
CA GLY A 60 11.25 -13.63 2.36
C GLY A 60 11.32 -13.53 0.84
N VAL A 61 11.77 -12.40 0.29
CA VAL A 61 11.95 -12.23 -1.16
C VAL A 61 13.16 -13.03 -1.62
N GLY A 62 12.96 -13.94 -2.56
CA GLY A 62 14.01 -14.82 -3.06
C GLY A 62 15.19 -14.05 -3.67
N LEU A 63 16.36 -14.69 -3.75
CA LEU A 63 17.55 -14.10 -4.39
C LEU A 63 17.31 -13.80 -5.88
N VAL A 64 16.44 -14.58 -6.53
CA VAL A 64 15.99 -14.34 -7.92
C VAL A 64 15.13 -13.09 -8.02
N ASP A 65 14.31 -12.81 -7.01
CA ASP A 65 13.41 -11.65 -6.98
C ASP A 65 14.15 -10.37 -6.55
N SER A 66 15.31 -10.47 -5.90
CA SER A 66 16.18 -9.30 -5.69
C SER A 66 17.09 -8.99 -6.89
N LEU A 67 17.06 -9.82 -7.95
CA LEU A 67 17.93 -9.65 -9.13
C LEU A 67 17.83 -8.27 -9.79
N PRO A 68 16.66 -7.61 -9.97
CA PRO A 68 16.64 -6.30 -10.60
C PRO A 68 17.49 -5.30 -9.84
N ILE A 69 17.35 -5.20 -8.52
CA ILE A 69 18.16 -4.29 -7.70
C ILE A 69 19.64 -4.69 -7.75
N VAL A 70 19.97 -5.98 -7.64
CA VAL A 70 21.37 -6.46 -7.73
C VAL A 70 21.99 -6.12 -9.09
N LEU A 71 21.21 -6.24 -10.17
CA LEU A 71 21.59 -5.89 -11.54
C LEU A 71 21.70 -4.37 -11.75
N TYR A 72 21.09 -3.54 -10.89
CA TYR A 72 21.32 -2.08 -10.84
C TYR A 72 22.54 -1.70 -9.98
N ILE A 73 22.75 -2.38 -8.84
CA ILE A 73 23.88 -2.12 -7.94
C ILE A 73 25.21 -2.41 -8.63
N LEU A 74 25.33 -3.57 -9.28
CA LEU A 74 26.61 -4.03 -9.81
C LEU A 74 27.20 -3.08 -10.87
N PRO A 75 26.42 -2.56 -11.83
CA PRO A 75 26.88 -1.53 -12.75
C PRO A 75 27.20 -0.23 -12.04
N LEU A 76 26.38 0.23 -11.10
CA LEU A 76 26.64 1.46 -10.35
C LEU A 76 27.95 1.36 -9.53
N MET A 77 28.22 0.21 -8.91
CA MET A 77 29.49 -0.08 -8.22
C MET A 77 30.72 -0.03 -9.14
N ILE A 78 30.55 -0.32 -10.43
CA ILE A 78 31.65 -0.27 -11.40
C ILE A 78 31.76 1.15 -11.99
N PHE A 79 30.66 1.74 -12.44
CA PHE A 79 30.65 2.99 -13.19
C PHE A 79 30.88 4.22 -12.31
N LEU A 80 30.29 4.30 -11.11
CA LEU A 80 30.40 5.49 -10.27
C LEU A 80 31.83 5.71 -9.75
N PRO A 81 32.58 4.68 -9.31
CA PRO A 81 34.00 4.86 -8.98
C PRO A 81 34.86 5.20 -10.19
N LEU A 82 34.58 4.62 -11.37
CA LEU A 82 35.29 4.95 -12.61
C LEU A 82 35.04 6.41 -13.05
N MET A 83 33.82 6.90 -12.90
CA MET A 83 33.47 8.31 -13.17
C MET A 83 34.19 9.27 -12.21
N THR A 84 34.23 8.93 -10.92
CA THR A 84 34.95 9.68 -9.89
C THR A 84 36.45 9.70 -10.17
N LEU A 85 37.02 8.54 -10.56
CA LEU A 85 38.43 8.41 -10.96
C LEU A 85 38.74 9.24 -12.23
N ALA A 86 37.84 9.25 -13.21
CA ALA A 86 37.98 10.04 -14.43
C ALA A 86 37.94 11.56 -14.14
N TYR A 87 37.13 12.00 -13.17
CA TYR A 87 37.19 13.39 -12.70
C TYR A 87 38.53 13.72 -12.05
N TYR A 88 39.01 12.83 -11.18
CA TYR A 88 40.26 13.04 -10.44
C TYR A 88 41.50 13.02 -11.35
N ARG A 89 41.62 12.01 -12.23
CA ARG A 89 42.80 11.82 -13.09
C ARG A 89 42.76 12.65 -14.37
N GLU A 90 41.62 12.71 -15.04
CA GLU A 90 41.51 13.29 -16.39
C GLU A 90 40.80 14.65 -16.40
N ARG A 91 40.24 15.09 -15.26
CA ARG A 91 39.43 16.31 -15.10
C ARG A 91 38.22 16.38 -16.04
N ILE A 92 37.69 15.22 -16.44
CA ILE A 92 36.50 15.13 -17.29
C ILE A 92 35.25 15.34 -16.45
N ALA A 93 34.50 16.38 -16.79
CA ALA A 93 33.41 16.90 -15.99
C ALA A 93 32.02 16.49 -16.49
N ALA A 94 31.86 16.08 -17.74
CA ALA A 94 30.54 15.89 -18.35
C ALA A 94 29.68 14.88 -17.59
N TRP A 95 30.19 13.66 -17.37
CA TRP A 95 29.44 12.61 -16.67
C TRP A 95 29.23 12.90 -15.19
N ASN A 96 30.25 13.44 -14.50
CA ASN A 96 30.15 13.81 -13.09
C ASN A 96 29.19 14.98 -12.86
N PHE A 97 29.10 15.92 -13.81
CA PHE A 97 28.12 17.01 -13.79
C PHE A 97 26.70 16.46 -13.92
N VAL A 98 26.46 15.58 -14.91
CA VAL A 98 25.15 14.94 -15.09
C VAL A 98 24.76 14.15 -13.84
N PHE A 99 25.69 13.37 -13.29
CA PHE A 99 25.45 12.61 -12.06
C PHE A 99 25.11 13.51 -10.87
N LEU A 100 25.84 14.61 -10.64
CA LEU A 100 25.51 15.56 -9.57
C LEU A 100 24.15 16.22 -9.78
N VAL A 101 23.77 16.53 -11.02
CA VAL A 101 22.44 17.08 -11.33
C VAL A 101 21.35 16.06 -11.01
N ILE A 102 21.52 14.80 -11.41
CA ILE A 102 20.60 13.71 -11.07
C ILE A 102 20.51 13.53 -9.55
N CYS A 103 21.63 13.48 -8.85
CA CYS A 103 21.65 13.40 -7.38
C CYS A 103 20.98 14.62 -6.72
N SER A 104 21.14 15.81 -7.29
CA SER A 104 20.50 17.03 -6.78
C SER A 104 18.98 16.95 -6.93
N VAL A 105 18.48 16.47 -8.07
CA VAL A 105 17.03 16.25 -8.26
C VAL A 105 16.55 15.16 -7.29
N PHE A 106 17.24 14.03 -7.22
CA PHE A 106 16.89 12.91 -6.34
C PHE A 106 16.84 13.30 -4.86
N PHE A 107 17.93 13.87 -4.32
CA PHE A 107 17.96 14.32 -2.93
C PHE A 107 17.05 15.53 -2.69
N GLY A 108 16.77 16.34 -3.71
CA GLY A 108 15.79 17.41 -3.63
C GLY A 108 14.39 16.87 -3.40
N VAL A 109 13.99 15.84 -4.16
CA VAL A 109 12.71 15.14 -3.96
C VAL A 109 12.67 14.47 -2.58
N LEU A 110 13.75 13.83 -2.13
CA LEU A 110 13.77 13.19 -0.80
C LEU A 110 13.88 14.18 0.37
N SER A 111 14.33 15.41 0.15
CA SER A 111 14.52 16.41 1.22
C SER A 111 13.23 16.91 1.86
N SER A 112 12.10 16.71 1.21
CA SER A 112 10.78 16.94 1.79
C SER A 112 10.40 15.90 2.85
N LEU A 113 10.90 14.68 2.68
CA LEU A 113 10.67 13.56 3.60
C LEU A 113 11.65 13.61 4.77
N ILE A 114 12.95 13.67 4.46
CA ILE A 114 14.03 13.61 5.45
C ILE A 114 14.83 14.91 5.37
N ARG A 115 14.67 15.76 6.39
CA ARG A 115 15.26 17.12 6.42
C ARG A 115 16.78 17.12 6.26
N GLY A 116 17.47 16.05 6.68
CA GLY A 116 18.91 15.91 6.51
C GLY A 116 19.38 15.98 5.05
N PHE A 117 18.53 15.59 4.08
CA PHE A 117 18.90 15.66 2.65
C PHE A 117 19.01 17.07 2.10
N VAL A 118 18.48 18.09 2.78
CA VAL A 118 18.73 19.49 2.40
C VAL A 118 20.24 19.78 2.39
N ILE A 119 21.01 19.18 3.30
CA ILE A 119 22.47 19.33 3.34
C ILE A 119 23.10 18.67 2.10
N CYS A 120 22.69 17.44 1.77
CA CYS A 120 23.19 16.73 0.59
C CYS A 120 22.83 17.45 -0.71
N LEU A 121 21.61 17.99 -0.82
CA LEU A 121 21.15 18.81 -1.93
C LEU A 121 22.04 20.05 -2.12
N LEU A 122 22.26 20.82 -1.04
CA LEU A 122 23.10 22.02 -1.08
C LEU A 122 24.53 21.70 -1.50
N LEU A 123 25.13 20.64 -0.93
CA LEU A 123 26.46 20.19 -1.30
C LEU A 123 26.54 19.77 -2.77
N ASN A 124 25.52 19.09 -3.29
CA ASN A 124 25.44 18.69 -4.68
C ASN A 124 25.30 19.87 -5.65
N ILE A 125 24.46 20.85 -5.33
CA ILE A 125 24.31 22.08 -6.13
C ILE A 125 25.64 22.86 -6.16
N ILE A 126 26.30 23.02 -5.00
CA ILE A 126 27.60 23.69 -4.92
C ILE A 126 28.64 22.92 -5.73
N ALA A 127 28.70 21.58 -5.61
CA ALA A 127 29.61 20.75 -6.37
C ALA A 127 29.36 20.83 -7.89
N ALA A 128 28.09 20.84 -8.33
CA ALA A 128 27.73 20.98 -9.74
C ALA A 128 28.18 22.34 -10.30
N ALA A 129 27.99 23.43 -9.53
CA ALA A 129 28.48 24.75 -9.90
C ALA A 129 30.02 24.78 -9.99
N VAL A 130 30.72 24.15 -9.04
CA VAL A 130 32.19 24.04 -9.04
C VAL A 130 32.68 23.22 -10.24
N ILE A 131 32.04 22.09 -10.56
CA ILE A 131 32.35 21.30 -11.77
C ILE A 131 32.11 22.13 -13.03
N PHE A 132 31.02 22.88 -13.09
CA PHE A 132 30.75 23.76 -14.23
C PHE A 132 31.87 24.78 -14.43
N LEU A 133 32.32 25.42 -13.34
CA LEU A 133 33.38 26.43 -13.39
C LEU A 133 34.76 25.83 -13.77
N LEU A 134 35.17 24.75 -13.12
CA LEU A 134 36.54 24.19 -13.23
C LEU A 134 36.69 23.09 -14.28
N GLY A 135 35.63 22.33 -14.47
CA GLY A 135 35.60 21.08 -15.21
C GLY A 135 35.87 21.20 -16.70
N ARG A 136 36.48 20.17 -17.29
CA ARG A 136 36.61 20.03 -18.75
C ARG A 136 35.50 19.13 -19.27
N PHE A 137 34.58 19.71 -20.05
CA PHE A 137 33.44 18.98 -20.62
C PHE A 137 33.77 18.26 -21.94
N ARG A 138 34.94 18.54 -22.52
CA ARG A 138 35.43 17.81 -23.71
C ARG A 138 36.59 16.89 -23.31
N PRO A 139 36.58 15.62 -23.72
CA PRO A 139 37.72 14.72 -23.54
C PRO A 139 38.94 15.25 -24.32
N LYS A 140 40.14 14.92 -23.85
CA LYS A 140 41.40 15.26 -24.54
C LYS A 140 41.62 14.46 -25.83
N SER A 141 40.91 13.33 -25.98
CA SER A 141 41.08 12.36 -27.05
C SER A 141 39.95 12.45 -28.10
N SER A 142 40.27 12.10 -29.35
CA SER A 142 39.27 11.96 -30.41
C SER A 142 38.44 10.69 -30.21
N LEU A 143 37.21 10.65 -30.72
CA LEU A 143 36.32 9.47 -30.72
C LEU A 143 37.01 8.18 -31.21
N ARG A 144 38.04 8.27 -32.07
CA ARG A 144 38.86 7.14 -32.52
C ARG A 144 39.69 6.47 -31.42
N GLN A 145 39.95 7.15 -30.30
CA GLN A 145 40.64 6.60 -29.13
C GLN A 145 39.70 6.04 -28.06
N ALA A 146 38.38 6.10 -28.26
CA ALA A 146 37.43 5.24 -27.55
C ALA A 146 37.60 3.81 -28.08
N GLY A 147 38.78 3.23 -27.86
CA GLY A 147 39.12 1.88 -28.28
C GLY A 147 38.21 0.85 -27.60
N LYS A 148 38.38 -0.42 -27.99
CA LYS A 148 37.64 -1.63 -27.57
C LYS A 148 37.00 -1.61 -26.16
N LYS A 149 37.63 -0.96 -25.17
CA LYS A 149 37.08 -0.69 -23.83
C LYS A 149 35.76 0.10 -23.85
N GLY A 150 35.67 1.23 -24.56
CA GLY A 150 34.45 2.04 -24.64
C GLY A 150 33.28 1.29 -25.29
N LEU A 151 33.58 0.50 -26.32
CA LEU A 151 32.60 -0.36 -26.98
C LEU A 151 32.15 -1.51 -26.07
N ALA A 152 33.08 -2.13 -25.31
CA ALA A 152 32.76 -3.11 -24.28
C ALA A 152 31.90 -2.51 -23.15
N TYR A 153 32.13 -1.26 -22.75
CA TYR A 153 31.30 -0.57 -21.76
C TYR A 153 29.88 -0.30 -22.24
N ILE A 154 29.71 0.13 -23.49
CA ILE A 154 28.38 0.34 -24.08
C ILE A 154 27.66 -1.01 -24.24
N LEU A 155 28.37 -2.05 -24.67
CA LEU A 155 27.82 -3.42 -24.75
C LEU A 155 27.41 -3.93 -23.37
N LEU A 156 28.22 -3.71 -22.34
CA LEU A 156 27.88 -4.09 -20.97
C LEU A 156 26.63 -3.33 -20.48
N LEU A 157 26.57 -2.01 -20.69
CA LEU A 157 25.40 -1.18 -20.36
C LEU A 157 24.13 -1.65 -21.07
N ASN A 158 24.23 -2.01 -22.36
CA ASN A 158 23.10 -2.52 -23.12
C ASN A 158 22.70 -3.94 -22.67
N LEU A 159 23.65 -4.81 -22.35
CA LEU A 159 23.37 -6.14 -21.79
C LEU A 159 22.66 -6.03 -20.43
N LEU A 160 23.11 -5.12 -19.57
CA LEU A 160 22.46 -4.82 -18.30
C LEU A 160 21.07 -4.20 -18.50
N GLY A 161 20.91 -3.31 -19.47
CA GLY A 161 19.60 -2.79 -19.87
C GLY A 161 18.65 -3.87 -20.39
N LEU A 162 19.16 -4.88 -21.08
CA LEU A 162 18.40 -6.04 -21.57
C LEU A 162 18.05 -7.04 -20.47
N THR A 163 18.81 -7.09 -19.37
CA THR A 163 18.47 -7.95 -18.23
C THR A 163 17.22 -7.48 -17.48
N PHE A 164 16.82 -6.20 -17.62
CA PHE A 164 15.66 -5.64 -16.93
C PHE A 164 14.32 -6.24 -17.41
N PRO A 165 14.00 -6.29 -18.73
CA PRO A 165 12.82 -7.01 -19.20
C PRO A 165 12.82 -8.49 -18.80
N VAL A 166 13.98 -9.15 -18.83
CA VAL A 166 14.11 -10.56 -18.45
C VAL A 166 13.82 -10.76 -16.96
N SER A 167 14.32 -9.89 -16.09
CA SER A 167 14.05 -9.99 -14.66
C SER A 167 12.58 -9.73 -14.33
N ILE A 168 11.91 -8.80 -15.04
CA ILE A 168 10.46 -8.58 -14.88
C ILE A 168 9.68 -9.83 -15.25
N VAL A 169 10.02 -10.49 -16.36
CA VAL A 169 9.35 -11.72 -16.79
C VAL A 169 9.59 -12.86 -15.80
N LEU A 170 10.81 -13.01 -15.29
CA LEU A 170 11.14 -14.06 -14.31
C LEU A 170 10.44 -13.86 -12.95
N MET A 171 10.30 -12.61 -12.50
CA MET A 171 9.56 -12.27 -11.27
C MET A 171 8.08 -12.67 -11.34
N GLY A 172 7.45 -12.52 -12.51
CA GLY A 172 6.06 -12.91 -12.71
C GLY A 172 5.82 -14.40 -12.93
N GLN A 173 6.89 -15.20 -13.04
CA GLN A 173 6.80 -16.64 -13.34
C GLN A 173 7.01 -17.53 -12.12
N ASN A 174 7.68 -17.04 -11.08
CA ASN A 174 7.91 -17.80 -9.85
C ASN A 174 7.00 -17.26 -8.74
N PRO A 175 6.26 -18.13 -8.04
CA PRO A 175 5.51 -17.69 -6.88
C PRO A 175 6.50 -17.26 -5.79
N ILE A 176 6.15 -16.17 -5.13
CA ILE A 176 6.94 -15.51 -4.09
C ILE A 176 6.72 -16.18 -2.74
N ALA A 177 5.53 -16.77 -2.60
CA ALA A 177 5.13 -17.55 -1.47
C ALA A 177 4.13 -18.59 -1.95
N VAL A 178 4.26 -19.79 -1.37
CA VAL A 178 3.29 -20.86 -1.49
C VAL A 178 2.98 -21.28 -0.07
N SER A 179 1.69 -21.37 0.27
CA SER A 179 1.23 -21.87 1.56
C SER A 179 0.35 -23.11 1.35
N SER A 180 0.52 -24.10 2.22
CA SER A 180 -0.28 -25.33 2.21
C SER A 180 -1.48 -25.17 3.13
N VAL A 181 -2.66 -25.55 2.65
CA VAL A 181 -3.90 -25.50 3.44
C VAL A 181 -4.04 -26.79 4.24
N GLU A 182 -3.86 -26.70 5.56
CA GLU A 182 -4.11 -27.84 6.46
C GLU A 182 -5.56 -27.92 6.91
N GLN A 183 -6.21 -26.77 7.11
CA GLN A 183 -7.58 -26.66 7.57
C GLN A 183 -8.30 -25.55 6.79
N VAL A 184 -9.49 -25.86 6.27
CA VAL A 184 -10.35 -24.87 5.62
C VAL A 184 -10.90 -23.91 6.69
N PRO A 185 -10.79 -22.58 6.49
CA PRO A 185 -11.27 -21.61 7.44
C PRO A 185 -12.79 -21.62 7.53
N GLN A 186 -13.33 -21.07 8.62
CA GLN A 186 -14.74 -20.71 8.66
C GLN A 186 -14.98 -19.52 7.73
N ILE A 187 -16.05 -19.59 6.95
CA ILE A 187 -16.33 -18.60 5.91
C ILE A 187 -17.71 -18.01 6.12
N ALA A 188 -17.76 -16.68 6.25
CA ALA A 188 -18.98 -15.91 6.12
C ALA A 188 -19.11 -15.32 4.70
N LEU A 189 -20.31 -15.36 4.16
CA LEU A 189 -20.65 -14.70 2.91
C LEU A 189 -21.29 -13.35 3.24
N SER A 190 -20.67 -12.26 2.77
CA SER A 190 -21.24 -10.94 2.99
C SER A 190 -22.46 -10.72 2.09
N MET A 191 -23.53 -10.24 2.70
CA MET A 191 -24.77 -9.80 2.06
C MET A 191 -24.85 -8.28 2.20
N PRO A 192 -24.40 -7.52 1.18
CA PRO A 192 -24.52 -6.08 1.17
C PRO A 192 -25.98 -5.66 0.95
N LEU A 193 -26.55 -4.92 1.91
CA LEU A 193 -27.96 -4.52 1.90
C LEU A 193 -28.19 -3.14 1.25
N SER A 194 -27.11 -2.46 0.89
CA SER A 194 -27.08 -1.23 0.09
C SER A 194 -25.95 -1.29 -0.95
N SER A 195 -25.80 -0.24 -1.76
CA SER A 195 -24.63 -0.11 -2.63
C SER A 195 -23.47 0.48 -1.84
N PHE A 196 -22.32 -0.20 -1.89
CA PHE A 196 -21.07 0.26 -1.28
C PHE A 196 -20.07 0.58 -2.42
N ASP A 197 -19.00 -0.20 -2.56
CA ASP A 197 -18.05 -0.05 -3.66
C ASP A 197 -18.60 -0.53 -5.01
N TYR A 198 -19.60 -1.42 -4.99
CA TYR A 198 -20.26 -1.95 -6.19
C TYR A 198 -21.79 -1.78 -6.13
N PRO A 199 -22.46 -1.71 -7.30
CA PRO A 199 -23.90 -1.83 -7.35
C PRO A 199 -24.30 -3.27 -7.05
N TYR A 200 -25.05 -3.46 -5.97
CA TYR A 200 -25.51 -4.77 -5.56
C TYR A 200 -26.98 -4.98 -5.89
N ARG A 201 -27.30 -6.15 -6.43
CA ARG A 201 -28.67 -6.58 -6.61
C ARG A 201 -29.27 -6.95 -5.26
N ASP A 202 -30.54 -6.59 -5.09
CA ASP A 202 -31.33 -7.03 -3.95
C ASP A 202 -31.59 -8.55 -4.02
N ILE A 203 -31.15 -9.27 -2.98
CA ILE A 203 -31.44 -10.69 -2.83
C ILE A 203 -32.41 -10.88 -1.68
N LEU A 204 -33.49 -11.61 -1.97
CA LEU A 204 -34.45 -12.01 -0.97
C LEU A 204 -34.02 -13.33 -0.29
N PRO A 205 -34.18 -13.44 1.04
CA PRO A 205 -33.90 -14.65 1.81
C PRO A 205 -34.93 -15.75 1.52
N THR A 206 -34.72 -16.53 0.46
CA THR A 206 -35.60 -17.67 0.16
C THR A 206 -35.19 -18.91 0.96
N THR A 207 -36.15 -19.80 1.27
CA THR A 207 -35.87 -21.07 1.95
C THR A 207 -34.82 -21.92 1.20
N GLU A 208 -34.86 -21.91 -0.13
CA GLU A 208 -33.88 -22.61 -0.97
C GLU A 208 -32.47 -22.05 -0.76
N LEU A 209 -32.31 -20.71 -0.83
CA LEU A 209 -31.03 -20.05 -0.61
C LEU A 209 -30.47 -20.33 0.79
N LEU A 210 -31.29 -20.19 1.83
CA LEU A 210 -30.88 -20.47 3.22
C LEU A 210 -30.48 -21.94 3.41
N SER A 211 -31.23 -22.87 2.81
CA SER A 211 -30.88 -24.29 2.86
C SER A 211 -29.55 -24.60 2.17
N ASN A 212 -29.25 -23.89 1.08
CA ASN A 212 -28.00 -24.03 0.32
C ASN A 212 -26.81 -23.44 1.09
N ILE A 213 -26.99 -22.30 1.75
CA ILE A 213 -25.98 -21.69 2.65
C ILE A 213 -25.64 -22.66 3.79
N SER A 214 -26.67 -23.19 4.47
CA SER A 214 -26.51 -24.15 5.56
C SER A 214 -25.85 -25.46 5.10
N ALA A 215 -26.29 -26.02 3.97
CA ALA A 215 -25.73 -27.26 3.42
C ALA A 215 -24.23 -27.16 3.06
N ASN A 216 -23.76 -25.97 2.70
CA ASN A 216 -22.35 -25.70 2.41
C ASN A 216 -21.56 -25.14 3.62
N SER A 217 -22.17 -25.11 4.81
CA SER A 217 -21.54 -24.64 6.05
C SER A 217 -20.99 -23.21 5.97
N PHE A 218 -21.69 -22.32 5.25
CA PHE A 218 -21.37 -20.90 5.22
C PHE A 218 -22.12 -20.15 6.31
N ASN A 219 -21.47 -19.16 6.92
CA ASN A 219 -22.08 -18.15 7.77
C ASN A 219 -22.54 -16.96 6.92
N LEU A 220 -23.27 -16.03 7.55
CA LEU A 220 -23.71 -14.79 6.90
C LEU A 220 -23.10 -13.57 7.58
N ASP A 221 -22.77 -12.54 6.80
CA ASP A 221 -22.41 -11.23 7.32
C ASP A 221 -23.28 -10.18 6.65
N PHE A 222 -24.17 -9.51 7.40
CA PHE A 222 -25.04 -8.49 6.84
C PHE A 222 -24.38 -7.12 6.91
N ARG A 223 -24.08 -6.53 5.76
CA ARG A 223 -23.48 -5.18 5.71
C ARG A 223 -24.57 -4.13 5.53
N VAL A 224 -24.72 -3.28 6.54
CA VAL A 224 -25.77 -2.25 6.64
C VAL A 224 -25.16 -0.88 6.44
N LEU A 225 -25.75 -0.09 5.54
CA LEU A 225 -25.42 1.33 5.43
C LEU A 225 -26.29 2.13 6.40
N GLU A 226 -25.66 2.72 7.42
CA GLU A 226 -26.36 3.26 8.59
C GLU A 226 -27.37 4.37 8.29
N ASN A 227 -27.06 5.21 7.30
CA ASN A 227 -27.92 6.32 6.89
C ASN A 227 -28.95 5.95 5.81
N ASP A 228 -29.02 4.68 5.40
CA ASP A 228 -29.93 4.19 4.35
C ASP A 228 -31.09 3.38 4.94
N THR A 229 -32.29 3.96 4.93
CA THR A 229 -33.51 3.30 5.42
C THR A 229 -33.83 1.99 4.70
N LEU A 230 -33.46 1.85 3.41
CA LEU A 230 -33.71 0.63 2.65
C LEU A 230 -32.80 -0.52 3.10
N SER A 231 -31.55 -0.20 3.45
CA SER A 231 -30.61 -1.15 4.04
C SER A 231 -31.18 -1.77 5.33
N TRP A 232 -31.81 -0.96 6.18
CA TRP A 232 -32.43 -1.41 7.42
C TRP A 232 -33.67 -2.28 7.19
N SER A 233 -34.53 -1.92 6.23
CA SER A 233 -35.71 -2.75 5.92
C SER A 233 -35.30 -4.11 5.36
N ARG A 234 -34.30 -4.15 4.47
CA ARG A 234 -33.76 -5.41 3.94
C ARG A 234 -33.11 -6.27 5.01
N LEU A 235 -32.39 -5.65 5.95
CA LEU A 235 -31.85 -6.37 7.11
C LEU A 235 -32.98 -7.07 7.86
N ARG A 236 -34.08 -6.35 8.12
CA ARG A 236 -35.22 -6.93 8.84
C ARG A 236 -35.82 -8.12 8.10
N ASP A 237 -35.96 -8.06 6.78
CA ASP A 237 -36.47 -9.16 5.97
C ASP A 237 -35.56 -10.40 6.10
N TRP A 238 -34.24 -10.22 6.02
CA TRP A 238 -33.27 -11.29 6.26
C TRP A 238 -33.35 -11.87 7.67
N LEU A 239 -33.38 -11.01 8.70
CA LEU A 239 -33.42 -11.43 10.09
C LEU A 239 -34.66 -12.27 10.42
N VAL A 240 -35.83 -11.94 9.84
CA VAL A 240 -37.07 -12.70 10.06
C VAL A 240 -36.97 -14.13 9.54
N GLU A 241 -36.40 -14.33 8.36
CA GLU A 241 -36.27 -15.64 7.74
C GLU A 241 -35.17 -16.49 8.39
N ILE A 242 -34.00 -15.90 8.70
CA ILE A 242 -32.89 -16.66 9.34
C ILE A 242 -33.20 -17.06 10.77
N ASN A 243 -34.13 -16.37 11.45
CA ASN A 243 -34.53 -16.67 12.83
C ASN A 243 -35.13 -18.08 12.98
N GLN A 244 -35.46 -18.75 11.86
CA GLN A 244 -35.94 -20.14 11.83
C GLN A 244 -34.83 -21.14 11.48
N THR A 245 -33.58 -20.70 11.38
CA THR A 245 -32.42 -21.49 10.95
C THR A 245 -31.31 -21.47 12.00
N GLU A 246 -30.37 -22.40 11.87
CA GLU A 246 -29.15 -22.45 12.70
C GLU A 246 -27.96 -21.71 12.07
N ILE A 247 -28.20 -20.94 10.99
CA ILE A 247 -27.14 -20.20 10.30
C ILE A 247 -26.65 -19.09 11.23
N SER A 248 -25.36 -19.14 11.56
CA SER A 248 -24.72 -18.10 12.35
C SER A 248 -24.48 -16.85 11.49
N TYR A 249 -24.59 -15.67 12.10
CA TYR A 249 -24.43 -14.43 11.36
C TYR A 249 -23.81 -13.29 12.18
N SER A 250 -23.13 -12.38 11.48
CA SER A 250 -22.65 -11.09 12.00
C SER A 250 -23.39 -9.95 11.31
N ILE A 251 -23.36 -8.76 11.92
CA ILE A 251 -23.86 -7.53 11.30
C ILE A 251 -22.72 -6.52 11.26
N THR A 252 -22.34 -6.09 10.06
CA THR A 252 -21.39 -5.00 9.87
C THR A 252 -22.15 -3.69 9.68
N LEU A 253 -21.97 -2.75 10.61
CA LEU A 253 -22.50 -1.39 10.51
C LEU A 253 -21.47 -0.51 9.79
N THR A 254 -21.82 -0.01 8.61
CA THR A 254 -20.98 0.86 7.80
C THR A 254 -21.53 2.29 7.83
N PRO A 255 -20.78 3.26 8.38
CA PRO A 255 -21.21 4.64 8.39
C PRO A 255 -21.17 5.18 6.97
N GLY A 256 -22.04 6.14 6.66
CA GLY A 256 -21.99 6.90 5.41
C GLY A 256 -20.80 7.86 5.36
N ARG A 257 -19.57 7.38 5.61
CA ARG A 257 -18.35 8.19 5.78
C ARG A 257 -18.08 9.12 4.60
N GLU A 258 -18.40 8.70 3.37
CA GLU A 258 -18.32 9.56 2.18
C GLU A 258 -19.20 10.82 2.28
N VAL A 259 -20.35 10.73 2.94
CA VAL A 259 -21.26 11.86 3.15
C VAL A 259 -20.79 12.75 4.31
N LEU A 260 -20.08 12.16 5.28
CA LEU A 260 -19.53 12.87 6.43
C LEU A 260 -18.23 13.61 6.09
N ALA A 261 -17.39 13.02 5.22
CA ALA A 261 -16.14 13.61 4.79
C ALA A 261 -16.38 14.76 3.80
N GLU A 262 -15.64 15.87 3.96
CA GLU A 262 -15.66 16.95 2.97
C GLU A 262 -15.12 16.46 1.63
N ASN A 263 -15.77 16.83 0.52
CA ASN A 263 -15.34 16.47 -0.83
C ASN A 263 -15.02 17.73 -1.66
N PRO A 264 -13.76 17.95 -2.12
CA PRO A 264 -12.58 17.09 -1.97
C PRO A 264 -11.93 17.20 -0.58
N SER A 265 -11.52 16.06 -0.03
CA SER A 265 -10.97 15.98 1.32
C SER A 265 -9.52 16.49 1.35
N SER A 266 -9.26 17.58 2.06
CA SER A 266 -7.89 18.08 2.30
C SER A 266 -7.14 17.27 3.38
N ALA A 267 -7.85 16.41 4.11
CA ALA A 267 -7.36 15.49 5.13
C ALA A 267 -8.14 14.17 5.05
N LEU A 268 -7.50 13.05 5.41
CA LEU A 268 -8.12 11.72 5.49
C LEU A 268 -8.89 11.48 6.80
N ALA A 269 -8.69 12.34 7.79
CA ALA A 269 -9.38 12.30 9.07
C ALA A 269 -9.31 13.67 9.75
N THR A 270 -10.38 14.03 10.47
CA THR A 270 -10.40 15.14 11.43
C THR A 270 -11.11 14.67 12.69
N THR A 271 -10.91 15.38 13.80
CA THR A 271 -11.63 15.09 15.05
C THR A 271 -13.14 15.03 14.84
N GLU A 272 -13.71 16.01 14.13
CA GLU A 272 -15.16 16.09 13.91
C GLU A 272 -15.68 14.89 13.11
N LEU A 273 -14.94 14.48 12.05
CA LEU A 273 -15.32 13.32 11.25
C LEU A 273 -15.33 12.04 12.09
N ILE A 274 -14.31 11.84 12.93
CA ILE A 274 -14.23 10.65 13.78
C ILE A 274 -15.34 10.65 14.85
N GLU A 275 -15.61 11.78 15.49
CA GLU A 275 -16.71 11.92 16.44
C GLU A 275 -18.07 11.60 15.78
N ASP A 276 -18.31 12.09 14.56
CA ASP A 276 -19.54 11.82 13.83
C ASP A 276 -19.67 10.36 13.41
N ILE A 277 -18.56 9.68 13.05
CA ILE A 277 -18.55 8.23 12.78
C ILE A 277 -18.96 7.46 14.03
N TYR A 278 -18.33 7.71 15.18
CA TYR A 278 -18.68 7.03 16.43
C TYR A 278 -20.12 7.34 16.86
N ARG A 279 -20.59 8.58 16.72
CA ARG A 279 -21.96 8.95 17.03
C ARG A 279 -22.96 8.20 16.16
N ASN A 280 -22.70 8.04 14.87
CA ASN A 280 -23.55 7.25 13.97
C ASN A 280 -23.58 5.78 14.38
N HIS A 281 -22.42 5.17 14.67
CA HIS A 281 -22.34 3.79 15.19
C HIS A 281 -23.19 3.60 16.44
N ARG A 282 -23.16 4.55 17.39
CA ARG A 282 -23.96 4.49 18.62
C ARG A 282 -25.47 4.59 18.35
N VAL A 283 -25.88 5.50 17.47
CA VAL A 283 -27.29 5.67 17.09
C VAL A 283 -27.80 4.41 16.38
N SER A 284 -27.01 3.87 15.44
CA SER A 284 -27.31 2.65 14.69
C SER A 284 -27.35 1.43 15.58
N LEU A 285 -26.44 1.31 16.54
CA LEU A 285 -26.47 0.24 17.55
C LEU A 285 -27.77 0.30 18.35
N SER A 286 -28.15 1.47 18.85
CA SER A 286 -29.40 1.64 19.59
C SER A 286 -30.62 1.27 18.74
N TYR A 287 -30.65 1.66 17.47
CA TYR A 287 -31.71 1.29 16.54
C TYR A 287 -31.72 -0.21 16.24
N LEU A 288 -30.55 -0.81 16.01
CA LEU A 288 -30.40 -2.25 15.77
C LEU A 288 -30.94 -3.06 16.94
N MET A 289 -30.49 -2.74 18.17
CA MET A 289 -30.85 -3.50 19.37
C MET A 289 -32.32 -3.31 19.77
N ASN A 290 -32.83 -2.07 19.72
CA ASN A 290 -34.16 -1.76 20.25
C ASN A 290 -35.29 -1.89 19.23
N VAL A 291 -34.98 -1.81 17.93
CA VAL A 291 -35.99 -1.81 16.86
C VAL A 291 -35.81 -2.99 15.94
N THR A 292 -34.63 -3.15 15.34
CA THR A 292 -34.43 -4.11 14.25
C THR A 292 -34.33 -5.56 14.74
N LEU A 293 -33.72 -5.79 15.91
CA LEU A 293 -33.65 -7.10 16.57
C LEU A 293 -34.83 -7.35 17.51
N ALA A 294 -35.77 -6.41 17.62
CA ALA A 294 -36.97 -6.61 18.43
C ALA A 294 -37.75 -7.84 17.90
N ASN A 295 -37.94 -8.83 18.77
CA ASN A 295 -38.58 -10.12 18.47
C ASN A 295 -37.78 -11.04 17.53
N ILE A 296 -36.47 -10.84 17.37
CA ILE A 296 -35.56 -11.83 16.79
C ILE A 296 -34.98 -12.64 17.95
N ALA A 297 -35.04 -13.97 17.86
CA ALA A 297 -34.61 -14.87 18.94
C ALA A 297 -33.16 -15.33 18.77
N ASN A 298 -32.75 -15.59 17.53
CA ASN A 298 -31.36 -15.87 17.19
C ASN A 298 -30.59 -14.54 17.15
N MET A 299 -29.72 -14.28 18.12
CA MET A 299 -28.92 -13.05 18.17
C MET A 299 -27.71 -13.15 17.24
N PRO A 300 -27.20 -12.02 16.69
CA PRO A 300 -25.94 -12.04 15.95
C PRO A 300 -24.80 -12.54 16.83
N LEU A 301 -23.82 -13.21 16.21
CA LEU A 301 -22.56 -13.57 16.86
C LEU A 301 -21.83 -12.31 17.32
N SER A 302 -21.67 -11.35 16.42
CA SER A 302 -21.03 -10.08 16.71
C SER A 302 -21.57 -8.94 15.84
N ILE A 303 -21.42 -7.72 16.36
CA ILE A 303 -21.65 -6.47 15.62
C ILE A 303 -20.29 -5.86 15.29
N ILE A 304 -20.02 -5.67 14.00
CA ILE A 304 -18.74 -5.16 13.50
C ILE A 304 -18.92 -3.70 13.10
N PHE A 305 -18.16 -2.80 13.72
CA PHE A 305 -18.14 -1.39 13.36
C PHE A 305 -17.11 -1.12 12.27
N ASP A 306 -17.56 -0.62 11.14
CA ASP A 306 -16.68 -0.24 10.04
C ASP A 306 -15.94 1.07 10.36
N MET A 307 -14.63 0.95 10.55
CA MET A 307 -13.70 2.06 10.82
C MET A 307 -12.80 2.35 9.60
N THR A 308 -13.11 1.78 8.44
CA THR A 308 -12.32 1.93 7.23
C THR A 308 -12.44 3.33 6.64
N LEU A 309 -11.52 3.67 5.74
CA LEU A 309 -11.59 4.90 4.97
C LEU A 309 -12.69 4.77 3.91
N SER A 310 -13.36 5.87 3.62
CA SER A 310 -14.29 5.98 2.49
C SER A 310 -13.54 5.94 1.16
N ARG A 311 -14.29 5.76 0.07
CA ARG A 311 -13.72 5.72 -1.27
C ARG A 311 -13.00 7.02 -1.69
N PRO A 312 -13.54 8.23 -1.46
CA PRO A 312 -12.80 9.46 -1.77
C PRO A 312 -11.49 9.61 -0.98
N GLU A 313 -11.48 9.21 0.29
CA GLU A 313 -10.27 9.24 1.12
C GLU A 313 -9.21 8.28 0.58
N TRP A 314 -9.60 7.04 0.22
CA TRP A 314 -8.71 6.11 -0.45
C TRP A 314 -8.17 6.64 -1.77
N GLN A 315 -9.01 7.30 -2.57
CA GLN A 315 -8.58 7.91 -3.83
C GLN A 315 -7.56 9.03 -3.59
N ALA A 316 -7.76 9.88 -2.58
CA ALA A 316 -6.79 10.91 -2.22
C ALA A 316 -5.45 10.28 -1.82
N LEU A 317 -5.46 9.27 -0.94
CA LEU A 317 -4.27 8.54 -0.54
C LEU A 317 -3.57 7.87 -1.74
N MET A 318 -4.34 7.21 -2.60
CA MET A 318 -3.84 6.43 -3.72
C MET A 318 -3.33 7.29 -4.87
N VAL A 319 -3.88 8.49 -5.07
CA VAL A 319 -3.37 9.44 -6.08
C VAL A 319 -1.93 9.83 -5.77
N GLU A 320 -1.64 10.21 -4.52
CA GLU A 320 -0.29 10.57 -4.07
C GLU A 320 0.66 9.36 -4.11
N THR A 321 0.15 8.20 -3.70
CA THR A 321 0.89 6.94 -3.66
C THR A 321 1.27 6.47 -5.08
N ARG A 322 0.34 6.50 -6.04
CA ARG A 322 0.55 6.09 -7.43
C ARG A 322 1.42 7.05 -8.21
N SER A 323 1.31 8.35 -7.95
CA SER A 323 2.15 9.37 -8.59
C SER A 323 3.59 9.34 -8.06
N LEU A 324 3.87 8.56 -7.00
CA LEU A 324 5.09 8.64 -6.20
C LEU A 324 5.34 10.08 -5.73
N ASP A 325 4.28 10.85 -5.49
CA ASP A 325 4.36 12.20 -4.93
C ASP A 325 4.53 12.11 -3.42
N LEU A 326 5.78 11.90 -3.04
CA LEU A 326 6.21 11.83 -1.65
C LEU A 326 5.89 13.13 -0.88
N ILE A 327 5.87 14.29 -1.55
CA ILE A 327 5.55 15.58 -0.93
C ILE A 327 4.05 15.65 -0.63
N GLY A 328 3.23 15.34 -1.63
CA GLY A 328 1.78 15.29 -1.49
C GLY A 328 1.35 14.27 -0.44
N PHE A 329 1.92 13.06 -0.50
CA PHE A 329 1.69 12.01 0.49
C PHE A 329 2.01 12.47 1.92
N SER A 330 3.22 12.98 2.17
CA SER A 330 3.58 13.47 3.51
C SER A 330 2.76 14.69 3.94
N GLY A 331 2.37 15.57 3.01
CA GLY A 331 1.49 16.69 3.28
C GLY A 331 0.10 16.23 3.74
N LEU A 332 -0.47 15.26 3.03
CA LEU A 332 -1.77 14.65 3.33
C LEU A 332 -1.74 13.94 4.68
N MET A 333 -0.77 13.04 4.90
CA MET A 333 -0.62 12.30 6.15
C MET A 333 -0.44 13.24 7.33
N ARG A 334 0.45 14.23 7.21
CA ARG A 334 0.71 15.20 8.29
C ARG A 334 -0.54 16.02 8.64
N THR A 335 -1.26 16.51 7.65
CA THR A 335 -2.50 17.27 7.86
C THR A 335 -3.52 16.40 8.57
N SER A 336 -3.71 15.17 8.10
CA SER A 336 -4.68 14.23 8.66
C SER A 336 -4.36 13.84 10.11
N LEU A 337 -3.09 13.50 10.40
CA LEU A 337 -2.68 13.04 11.72
C LEU A 337 -2.70 14.14 12.80
N TYR A 338 -2.41 15.40 12.44
CA TYR A 338 -2.44 16.53 13.38
C TYR A 338 -3.83 17.18 13.50
N SER A 339 -4.77 16.82 12.63
CA SER A 339 -6.16 17.26 12.71
C SER A 339 -7.05 16.37 13.58
N VAL A 340 -6.48 15.33 14.20
CA VAL A 340 -7.21 14.36 15.03
C VAL A 340 -6.76 14.45 16.49
N ASP A 341 -7.70 14.68 17.40
CA ASP A 341 -7.48 14.64 18.85
C ASP A 341 -7.60 13.20 19.37
N LEU A 342 -6.53 12.69 19.98
CA LEU A 342 -6.49 11.36 20.58
C LEU A 342 -7.51 11.19 21.70
N ASN A 343 -7.72 12.23 22.52
CA ASN A 343 -8.65 12.13 23.64
C ASN A 343 -10.10 12.02 23.15
N ALA A 344 -10.42 12.63 22.01
CA ALA A 344 -11.73 12.52 21.39
C ALA A 344 -11.99 11.09 20.89
N ILE A 345 -11.01 10.47 20.21
CA ILE A 345 -11.09 9.05 19.81
C ILE A 345 -11.37 8.17 21.03
N GLU A 346 -10.54 8.27 22.07
CA GLU A 346 -10.64 7.40 23.24
C GLU A 346 -11.95 7.62 24.00
N TYR A 347 -12.41 8.87 24.10
CA TYR A 347 -13.69 9.20 24.70
C TYR A 347 -14.85 8.58 23.94
N GLU A 348 -14.95 8.81 22.63
CA GLU A 348 -16.06 8.32 21.81
C GLU A 348 -16.06 6.77 21.69
N ALA A 349 -14.89 6.16 21.54
CA ALA A 349 -14.74 4.71 21.58
C ALA A 349 -15.22 4.13 22.91
N THR A 350 -14.87 4.77 24.04
CA THR A 350 -15.35 4.35 25.37
C THR A 350 -16.86 4.45 25.49
N GLN A 351 -17.49 5.49 24.91
CA GLN A 351 -18.94 5.63 24.90
C GLN A 351 -19.61 4.52 24.09
N LEU A 352 -19.12 4.24 22.88
CA LEU A 352 -19.65 3.15 22.04
C LEU A 352 -19.47 1.79 22.71
N HIS A 353 -18.30 1.52 23.29
CA HIS A 353 -18.03 0.30 24.02
C HIS A 353 -18.95 0.14 25.24
N ALA A 354 -19.23 1.21 25.99
CA ALA A 354 -20.19 1.17 27.09
C ALA A 354 -21.62 0.82 26.61
N ASP A 355 -22.04 1.36 25.47
CA ASP A 355 -23.34 1.04 24.86
C ASP A 355 -23.39 -0.44 24.43
N ILE A 356 -22.30 -0.98 23.85
CA ILE A 356 -22.16 -2.40 23.51
C ILE A 356 -22.26 -3.30 24.75
N VAL A 357 -21.49 -3.01 25.79
CA VAL A 357 -21.50 -3.80 27.04
C VAL A 357 -22.90 -3.80 27.64
N SER A 358 -23.64 -2.69 27.56
CA SER A 358 -25.02 -2.60 28.02
C SER A 358 -26.00 -3.45 27.19
N SER A 359 -25.69 -3.66 25.91
CA SER A 359 -26.50 -4.43 24.97
C SER A 359 -26.30 -5.94 25.08
N GLY A 360 -25.15 -6.38 25.63
CA GLY A 360 -24.83 -7.79 25.87
C GLY A 360 -24.46 -8.59 24.62
N VAL A 361 -24.07 -7.92 23.54
CA VAL A 361 -23.62 -8.53 22.27
C VAL A 361 -22.12 -8.32 22.11
N GLU A 362 -21.40 -9.28 21.51
CA GLU A 362 -19.97 -9.14 21.19
C GLU A 362 -19.77 -8.09 20.09
N ALA A 363 -18.65 -7.37 20.16
CA ALA A 363 -18.35 -6.31 19.21
C ALA A 363 -16.98 -6.46 18.59
N GLY A 364 -16.91 -6.17 17.29
CA GLY A 364 -15.66 -6.11 16.55
C GLY A 364 -15.50 -4.81 15.79
N VAL A 365 -14.33 -4.63 15.20
CA VAL A 365 -14.05 -3.52 14.29
C VAL A 365 -13.53 -4.06 12.95
N LEU A 366 -13.98 -3.43 11.87
CA LEU A 366 -13.39 -3.61 10.54
C LEU A 366 -12.40 -2.47 10.31
N VAL A 367 -11.16 -2.82 10.00
CA VAL A 367 -10.02 -1.88 9.93
C VAL A 367 -9.26 -2.00 8.63
N GLU A 368 -8.49 -0.96 8.32
CA GLU A 368 -7.61 -0.95 7.16
C GLU A 368 -6.35 -1.80 7.39
N PRO A 369 -5.71 -2.31 6.32
CA PRO A 369 -4.50 -3.12 6.45
C PRO A 369 -3.34 -2.42 7.17
N PHE A 370 -3.18 -1.10 7.02
CA PHE A 370 -2.12 -0.35 7.71
C PHE A 370 -2.27 -0.36 9.25
N VAL A 371 -3.47 -0.62 9.79
CA VAL A 371 -3.66 -0.75 11.25
C VAL A 371 -2.94 -1.99 11.79
N VAL A 372 -2.82 -3.05 10.98
CA VAL A 372 -2.06 -4.26 11.33
C VAL A 372 -0.57 -3.94 11.46
N ASP A 373 -0.05 -3.10 10.57
CA ASP A 373 1.36 -2.69 10.55
C ASP A 373 1.70 -1.90 11.82
N ASP A 374 0.93 -0.83 12.08
CA ASP A 374 1.03 0.00 13.28
C ASP A 374 0.94 -0.82 14.59
N THR A 375 0.12 -1.87 14.60
CA THR A 375 -0.05 -2.74 15.77
C THR A 375 1.19 -3.62 16.02
N GLN A 376 1.94 -3.95 14.97
CA GLN A 376 3.09 -4.86 15.04
C GLN A 376 4.43 -4.14 15.28
N ASP A 377 4.61 -2.95 14.73
CA ASP A 377 5.87 -2.19 14.86
C ASP A 377 5.84 -1.16 16.00
N GLY A 378 4.66 -0.86 16.54
CA GLY A 378 4.46 0.09 17.63
C GLY A 378 4.44 1.56 17.19
N ASP A 379 4.44 1.85 15.89
CA ASP A 379 4.09 3.17 15.38
C ASP A 379 2.57 3.29 15.33
N THR A 380 1.97 4.09 16.21
CA THR A 380 0.51 4.13 16.40
C THR A 380 -0.14 5.32 15.69
N LEU A 381 0.57 5.89 14.73
CA LEU A 381 0.16 7.13 14.08
C LEU A 381 -0.93 6.87 13.04
N THR A 382 -0.74 5.94 12.10
CA THR A 382 -1.62 5.81 10.94
C THR A 382 -3.00 5.21 11.29
N MET A 383 -3.09 4.39 12.34
CA MET A 383 -4.37 3.87 12.84
C MET A 383 -5.36 4.96 13.27
N ARG A 384 -4.86 6.17 13.58
CA ARG A 384 -5.69 7.33 13.93
C ARG A 384 -6.55 7.81 12.76
N LEU A 385 -6.14 7.53 11.52
CA LEU A 385 -6.94 7.85 10.33
C LEU A 385 -8.26 7.05 10.29
N CYS A 386 -8.24 5.88 10.91
CA CYS A 386 -9.41 5.04 11.14
C CYS A 386 -10.12 5.36 12.46
N GLY A 387 -9.73 6.42 13.17
CA GLY A 387 -10.29 6.73 14.48
C GLY A 387 -9.91 5.71 15.56
N LEU A 388 -8.76 5.05 15.44
CA LEU A 388 -8.29 4.04 16.38
C LEU A 388 -6.98 4.46 17.04
N THR A 389 -6.80 4.00 18.27
CA THR A 389 -5.57 4.05 19.06
C THR A 389 -5.31 2.68 19.70
N VAL A 390 -4.09 2.44 20.18
CA VAL A 390 -3.75 1.19 20.90
C VAL A 390 -4.70 0.91 22.07
N PRO A 391 -5.05 1.89 22.94
CA PRO A 391 -6.09 1.69 23.95
C PRO A 391 -7.44 1.25 23.39
N THR A 392 -7.93 1.90 22.32
CA THR A 392 -9.22 1.53 21.72
C THR A 392 -9.19 0.16 21.07
N MET A 393 -8.05 -0.25 20.48
CA MET A 393 -7.91 -1.59 19.94
C MET A 393 -8.15 -2.64 21.02
N GLY A 394 -7.71 -2.41 22.26
CA GLY A 394 -7.96 -3.32 23.38
C GLY A 394 -9.43 -3.44 23.85
N MET A 395 -10.37 -2.68 23.27
CA MET A 395 -11.78 -2.67 23.68
C MET A 395 -12.67 -3.67 22.92
N TRP A 396 -12.21 -4.21 21.79
CA TRP A 396 -13.03 -5.03 20.90
C TRP A 396 -12.72 -6.53 21.05
N ASP A 397 -13.71 -7.37 20.78
CA ASP A 397 -13.58 -8.83 20.86
C ASP A 397 -12.92 -9.41 19.59
N ASP A 398 -13.31 -8.87 18.43
CA ASP A 398 -12.87 -9.32 17.11
C ASP A 398 -12.34 -8.16 16.24
N TYR A 399 -11.40 -8.47 15.36
CA TYR A 399 -10.82 -7.52 14.40
C TYR A 399 -10.88 -8.12 13.00
N THR A 400 -11.55 -7.44 12.08
CA THR A 400 -11.58 -7.83 10.67
C THR A 400 -10.71 -6.87 9.88
N VAL A 401 -9.80 -7.38 9.05
CA VAL A 401 -8.94 -6.54 8.20
C VAL A 401 -9.50 -6.52 6.78
N LEU A 402 -9.70 -5.33 6.22
CA LEU A 402 -10.19 -5.14 4.86
C LEU A 402 -9.10 -5.44 3.83
N CYS A 403 -9.04 -6.67 3.33
CA CYS A 403 -8.07 -7.12 2.32
C CYS A 403 -8.72 -7.30 0.94
N GLU A 404 -9.65 -6.40 0.60
CA GLU A 404 -10.34 -6.45 -0.70
C GLU A 404 -9.40 -6.09 -1.85
N ARG A 405 -8.82 -7.14 -2.47
CA ARG A 405 -7.92 -7.04 -3.63
C ARG A 405 -8.42 -6.09 -4.71
N SER A 406 -9.73 -6.12 -5.00
CA SER A 406 -10.36 -5.30 -6.02
C SER A 406 -10.19 -3.81 -5.75
N ARG A 407 -10.62 -3.34 -4.58
CA ARG A 407 -10.53 -1.93 -4.18
C ARG A 407 -9.10 -1.41 -4.32
N PHE A 408 -8.14 -2.16 -3.79
CA PHE A 408 -6.73 -1.77 -3.82
C PHE A 408 -6.17 -1.71 -5.24
N SER A 409 -6.44 -2.73 -6.05
CA SER A 409 -5.92 -2.82 -7.42
C SER A 409 -6.57 -1.80 -8.36
N PHE A 410 -7.84 -1.44 -8.13
CA PHE A 410 -8.53 -0.37 -8.83
C PHE A 410 -7.81 0.96 -8.67
N GLU A 411 -7.58 1.36 -7.42
CA GLU A 411 -6.99 2.66 -7.14
C GLU A 411 -5.50 2.70 -7.50
N MET A 412 -4.79 1.57 -7.39
CA MET A 412 -3.41 1.38 -7.86
C MET A 412 -3.28 1.10 -9.37
N GLN A 413 -4.41 1.05 -10.11
CA GLN A 413 -4.47 0.78 -11.56
C GLN A 413 -3.73 -0.51 -12.02
N GLY A 414 -3.74 -1.59 -11.24
CA GLY A 414 -3.14 -2.86 -11.67
C GLY A 414 -2.93 -3.88 -10.56
N ASP A 415 -2.09 -4.88 -10.84
CA ASP A 415 -1.93 -6.15 -10.11
C ASP A 415 -1.17 -6.05 -8.77
N VAL A 416 -1.35 -4.95 -8.02
CA VAL A 416 -0.68 -4.77 -6.72
C VAL A 416 -1.47 -5.48 -5.60
N GLY A 417 -2.76 -5.74 -5.81
CA GLY A 417 -3.60 -6.37 -4.79
C GLY A 417 -3.31 -7.85 -4.52
N GLU A 418 -2.63 -8.58 -5.42
CA GLU A 418 -2.30 -10.01 -5.18
C GLU A 418 -1.45 -10.20 -3.92
N TYR A 419 -0.53 -9.26 -3.71
CA TYR A 419 0.36 -9.28 -2.55
C TYR A 419 -0.36 -8.92 -1.25
N LEU A 420 -1.49 -8.19 -1.33
CA LEU A 420 -2.23 -7.71 -0.17
C LEU A 420 -2.65 -8.87 0.73
N VAL A 421 -3.32 -9.87 0.16
CA VAL A 421 -3.83 -11.03 0.90
C VAL A 421 -2.68 -11.83 1.50
N HIS A 422 -1.63 -12.11 0.73
CA HIS A 422 -0.46 -12.83 1.22
C HIS A 422 0.22 -12.11 2.40
N SER A 423 0.53 -10.82 2.24
CA SER A 423 1.25 -10.05 3.25
C SER A 423 0.46 -9.94 4.55
N TYR A 424 -0.81 -9.55 4.47
CA TYR A 424 -1.61 -9.30 5.66
C TYR A 424 -2.12 -10.58 6.30
N SER A 425 -2.33 -11.67 5.57
CA SER A 425 -2.69 -12.95 6.20
C SER A 425 -1.55 -13.52 7.05
N SER A 426 -0.29 -13.39 6.58
CA SER A 426 0.86 -13.78 7.41
C SER A 426 0.99 -12.90 8.66
N SER A 427 0.69 -11.61 8.58
CA SER A 427 0.71 -10.71 9.74
C SER A 427 -0.43 -11.00 10.71
N ILE A 428 -1.66 -11.17 10.21
CA ILE A 428 -2.87 -11.49 10.99
C ILE A 428 -2.70 -12.80 11.75
N ALA A 429 -2.16 -13.84 11.11
CA ALA A 429 -1.95 -15.13 11.77
C ALA A 429 -1.04 -15.03 13.01
N ARG A 430 -0.09 -14.07 13.04
CA ARG A 430 0.76 -13.82 14.22
C ARG A 430 0.03 -13.09 15.35
N LEU A 431 -1.03 -12.35 15.03
CA LEU A 431 -1.83 -11.60 16.01
C LEU A 431 -2.87 -12.48 16.72
N GLY A 432 -3.18 -13.65 16.15
CA GLY A 432 -3.98 -14.70 16.78
C GLY A 432 -5.43 -14.76 16.29
N SER A 433 -6.22 -15.63 16.93
CA SER A 433 -7.53 -16.07 16.42
C SER A 433 -8.64 -15.03 16.43
N ARG A 434 -8.46 -13.90 17.12
CA ARG A 434 -9.40 -12.76 17.11
C ARG A 434 -9.34 -11.95 15.82
N TRP A 435 -8.30 -12.16 15.02
CA TRP A 435 -8.09 -11.44 13.78
C TRP A 435 -8.59 -12.27 12.61
N SER A 436 -9.45 -11.66 11.80
CA SER A 436 -10.03 -12.22 10.60
C SER A 436 -9.75 -11.32 9.40
N MET A 437 -10.11 -11.79 8.21
CA MET A 437 -9.89 -11.06 6.97
C MET A 437 -11.15 -11.01 6.14
N ARG A 438 -11.48 -9.81 5.63
CA ARG A 438 -12.49 -9.65 4.58
C ARG A 438 -11.81 -9.62 3.22
N LEU A 439 -12.16 -10.58 2.37
CA LEU A 439 -11.74 -10.70 0.98
C LEU A 439 -12.79 -10.04 0.07
N GLY A 440 -12.40 -9.72 -1.16
CA GLY A 440 -13.21 -8.89 -2.05
C GLY A 440 -14.34 -9.63 -2.77
N ASN A 441 -14.95 -8.89 -3.70
CA ASN A 441 -16.20 -9.22 -4.34
C ASN A 441 -16.04 -10.10 -5.59
N VAL A 442 -16.67 -11.28 -5.60
CA VAL A 442 -16.59 -12.24 -6.71
C VAL A 442 -17.58 -11.92 -7.83
N GLY A 443 -17.08 -11.79 -9.06
CA GLY A 443 -17.94 -11.82 -10.25
C GLY A 443 -18.60 -10.49 -10.61
N ASN A 444 -18.38 -9.42 -9.84
CA ASN A 444 -18.78 -8.09 -10.25
C ASN A 444 -17.83 -7.50 -11.29
N ALA A 445 -18.38 -7.03 -12.40
CA ALA A 445 -17.61 -6.51 -13.53
C ALA A 445 -17.39 -4.99 -13.49
N THR A 446 -18.15 -4.24 -12.68
CA THR A 446 -18.06 -2.76 -12.62
C THR A 446 -18.35 -2.20 -11.24
N ASP A 447 -17.59 -1.18 -10.81
CA ASP A 447 -17.85 -0.44 -9.57
C ASP A 447 -19.06 0.52 -9.68
N VAL A 448 -19.44 1.18 -8.59
CA VAL A 448 -20.55 2.17 -8.59
C VAL A 448 -20.33 3.38 -9.50
N SER A 449 -19.12 3.61 -9.99
CA SER A 449 -18.80 4.64 -11.00
C SER A 449 -18.69 4.08 -12.43
N GLY A 450 -19.00 2.81 -12.64
CA GLY A 450 -18.94 2.16 -13.94
C GLY A 450 -17.51 1.82 -14.41
N ARG A 451 -16.51 1.82 -13.52
CA ARG A 451 -15.14 1.39 -13.83
C ARG A 451 -15.07 -0.14 -13.83
N PRO A 452 -14.44 -0.78 -14.83
CA PRO A 452 -14.43 -2.24 -14.95
C PRO A 452 -13.51 -2.91 -13.92
N ASP A 453 -14.01 -3.92 -13.20
CA ASP A 453 -13.21 -4.83 -12.35
C ASP A 453 -13.02 -6.17 -13.06
N ASN A 454 -11.78 -6.67 -13.10
CA ASN A 454 -11.48 -8.00 -13.64
C ASN A 454 -10.83 -8.93 -12.61
N ILE A 455 -10.66 -8.50 -11.35
CA ILE A 455 -9.78 -9.18 -10.39
C ILE A 455 -10.37 -10.49 -9.90
N TYR A 456 -11.64 -10.46 -9.48
CA TYR A 456 -12.39 -11.68 -9.20
C TYR A 456 -13.34 -12.02 -10.36
N GLY A 457 -12.88 -11.82 -11.61
CA GLY A 457 -13.60 -12.23 -12.81
C GLY A 457 -13.76 -13.76 -12.93
N SER A 458 -13.02 -14.54 -12.11
CA SER A 458 -13.15 -15.99 -11.97
C SER A 458 -13.04 -16.41 -10.51
N LEU A 459 -13.62 -17.57 -10.18
CA LEU A 459 -13.56 -18.15 -8.82
C LEU A 459 -12.14 -18.54 -8.41
N ASP A 460 -11.28 -18.91 -9.36
CA ASP A 460 -9.93 -19.42 -9.10
C ASP A 460 -9.07 -18.40 -8.33
N VAL A 461 -9.23 -17.10 -8.63
CA VAL A 461 -8.49 -16.03 -7.93
C VAL A 461 -8.92 -15.92 -6.47
N LEU A 462 -10.22 -15.97 -6.19
CA LEU A 462 -10.73 -15.94 -4.82
C LEU A 462 -10.30 -17.19 -4.05
N VAL A 463 -10.43 -18.36 -4.66
CA VAL A 463 -10.06 -19.63 -4.04
C VAL A 463 -8.57 -19.66 -3.71
N ASN A 464 -7.72 -19.10 -4.59
CA ASN A 464 -6.30 -18.91 -4.30
C ASN A 464 -6.06 -17.97 -3.11
N ASP A 465 -6.78 -16.85 -3.02
CA ASP A 465 -6.67 -15.90 -1.91
C ASP A 465 -7.15 -16.52 -0.58
N VAL A 466 -8.22 -17.32 -0.61
CA VAL A 466 -8.69 -18.13 0.53
C VAL A 466 -7.62 -19.13 0.96
N ALA A 467 -7.02 -19.85 0.01
CA ALA A 467 -5.97 -20.83 0.30
C ALA A 467 -4.70 -20.17 0.86
N LEU A 468 -4.31 -19.00 0.33
CA LEU A 468 -3.21 -18.20 0.86
C LEU A 468 -3.44 -17.82 2.31
N ALA A 469 -4.63 -17.27 2.61
CA ALA A 469 -4.97 -16.85 3.96
C ALA A 469 -5.06 -18.03 4.93
N ALA A 470 -5.72 -19.11 4.53
CA ALA A 470 -5.85 -20.33 5.31
C ALA A 470 -4.49 -20.99 5.59
N GLY A 471 -3.65 -21.14 4.56
CA GLY A 471 -2.32 -21.72 4.70
C GLY A 471 -1.34 -20.88 5.53
N ASN A 472 -1.61 -19.58 5.67
CA ASN A 472 -0.89 -18.71 6.59
C ASN A 472 -1.42 -18.77 8.04
N GLY A 473 -2.57 -19.41 8.29
CA GLY A 473 -3.16 -19.61 9.62
C GLY A 473 -4.34 -18.72 9.96
N VAL A 474 -4.99 -18.08 8.98
CA VAL A 474 -6.23 -17.32 9.22
C VAL A 474 -7.41 -18.29 9.37
N HIS A 475 -8.12 -18.20 10.50
CA HIS A 475 -9.19 -19.16 10.84
C HIS A 475 -10.60 -18.72 10.39
N TYR A 476 -10.82 -17.42 10.25
CA TYR A 476 -12.11 -16.85 9.86
C TYR A 476 -11.93 -15.89 8.69
N LEU A 477 -12.74 -16.06 7.65
CA LEU A 477 -12.75 -15.22 6.47
C LEU A 477 -14.17 -14.75 6.18
N THR A 478 -14.29 -13.50 5.75
CA THR A 478 -15.52 -12.97 5.14
C THR A 478 -15.26 -12.79 3.65
N LEU A 479 -16.09 -13.38 2.80
CA LEU A 479 -16.03 -13.19 1.35
C LEU A 479 -17.09 -12.18 0.93
N ASP A 480 -16.68 -11.10 0.28
CA ASP A 480 -17.64 -10.08 -0.13
C ASP A 480 -18.55 -10.57 -1.28
N SER A 481 -19.83 -10.28 -1.11
CA SER A 481 -20.92 -10.40 -2.10
C SER A 481 -21.37 -11.80 -2.51
N LEU A 482 -22.27 -12.35 -1.70
CA LEU A 482 -23.18 -13.42 -2.11
C LEU A 482 -23.99 -13.05 -3.38
N ALA A 483 -24.35 -11.77 -3.56
CA ALA A 483 -25.08 -11.28 -4.74
C ALA A 483 -24.34 -11.54 -6.04
N SER A 484 -23.09 -11.11 -6.09
CA SER A 484 -22.28 -11.19 -7.30
C SER A 484 -21.91 -12.64 -7.62
N LEU A 485 -21.73 -13.47 -6.59
CA LEU A 485 -21.53 -14.92 -6.74
C LEU A 485 -22.76 -15.63 -7.35
N LEU A 486 -23.97 -15.27 -6.91
CA LEU A 486 -25.22 -15.82 -7.44
C LEU A 486 -25.52 -15.34 -8.86
N ASP A 487 -25.25 -14.08 -9.18
CA ASP A 487 -25.47 -13.53 -10.51
C ASP A 487 -24.51 -14.13 -11.54
N THR A 488 -23.26 -14.44 -11.16
CA THR A 488 -22.26 -15.01 -12.09
C THR A 488 -22.40 -16.51 -12.31
N SER A 489 -22.66 -17.28 -11.25
CA SER A 489 -22.58 -18.75 -11.29
C SER A 489 -23.93 -19.46 -11.06
N GLY A 490 -25.02 -18.70 -10.91
CA GLY A 490 -26.37 -19.23 -10.76
C GLY A 490 -26.64 -19.91 -9.42
N SER A 491 -27.69 -20.73 -9.35
CA SER A 491 -28.17 -21.37 -8.10
C SER A 491 -27.18 -22.36 -7.46
N ASN A 492 -26.25 -22.92 -8.25
CA ASN A 492 -25.25 -23.86 -7.77
C ASN A 492 -23.95 -23.18 -7.29
N SER A 493 -23.87 -21.85 -7.36
CA SER A 493 -22.64 -21.08 -7.10
C SER A 493 -22.01 -21.39 -5.74
N LEU A 494 -22.82 -21.53 -4.68
CA LEU A 494 -22.36 -21.85 -3.33
C LEU A 494 -21.68 -23.21 -3.26
N SER A 495 -22.30 -24.23 -3.86
CA SER A 495 -21.71 -25.58 -3.91
C SER A 495 -20.44 -25.63 -4.76
N ILE A 496 -20.39 -24.87 -5.85
CA ILE A 496 -19.19 -24.77 -6.71
C ILE A 496 -18.07 -24.11 -5.93
N LEU A 497 -18.33 -22.99 -5.27
CA LEU A 497 -17.35 -22.29 -4.44
C LEU A 497 -16.85 -23.19 -3.31
N ARG A 498 -17.76 -23.87 -2.59
CA ARG A 498 -17.37 -24.76 -1.49
C ARG A 498 -16.47 -25.89 -1.97
N ASN A 499 -16.86 -26.57 -3.05
CA ASN A 499 -16.06 -27.65 -3.63
C ASN A 499 -14.69 -27.15 -4.13
N ALA A 500 -14.61 -25.94 -4.68
CA ALA A 500 -13.36 -25.36 -5.14
C ALA A 500 -12.43 -25.05 -3.96
N ILE A 501 -12.97 -24.50 -2.85
CA ILE A 501 -12.21 -24.24 -1.63
C ILE A 501 -11.72 -25.55 -0.99
N ASP A 502 -12.59 -26.56 -0.87
CA ASP A 502 -12.25 -27.87 -0.29
C ASP A 502 -11.23 -28.65 -1.15
N GLY A 503 -11.22 -28.40 -2.47
CA GLY A 503 -10.29 -29.00 -3.40
C GLY A 503 -8.92 -28.31 -3.47
N MET A 504 -8.79 -27.09 -2.94
CA MET A 504 -7.56 -26.30 -3.02
C MET A 504 -6.60 -26.70 -1.88
N VAL A 505 -5.43 -27.21 -2.24
CA VAL A 505 -4.43 -27.70 -1.26
C VAL A 505 -3.30 -26.68 -1.03
N GLU A 506 -3.07 -25.81 -2.00
CA GLU A 506 -2.00 -24.81 -1.96
C GLU A 506 -2.52 -23.47 -2.49
N GLY A 507 -2.13 -22.37 -1.85
CA GLY A 507 -2.30 -21.01 -2.35
C GLY A 507 -0.95 -20.43 -2.75
N ALA A 508 -0.91 -19.65 -3.82
CA ALA A 508 0.32 -19.03 -4.32
C ALA A 508 0.13 -17.54 -4.60
N ALA A 509 1.13 -16.73 -4.24
CA ALA A 509 1.21 -15.33 -4.62
C ALA A 509 2.39 -15.14 -5.57
N SER A 510 2.27 -14.25 -6.55
CA SER A 510 3.31 -13.92 -7.52
C SER A 510 3.75 -12.46 -7.44
N TYR A 511 4.99 -12.15 -7.80
CA TYR A 511 5.47 -10.77 -7.87
C TYR A 511 5.01 -10.12 -9.17
N THR A 512 4.54 -8.88 -9.08
CA THR A 512 4.60 -7.95 -10.21
C THR A 512 5.69 -6.90 -9.98
N PHE A 513 6.27 -6.40 -11.06
CA PHE A 513 7.28 -5.33 -10.99
C PHE A 513 6.76 -4.11 -10.22
N ARG A 514 5.45 -3.84 -10.27
CA ARG A 514 4.84 -2.72 -9.54
C ARG A 514 4.87 -2.94 -8.03
N ILE A 515 4.51 -4.12 -7.54
CA ILE A 515 4.62 -4.47 -6.11
C ILE A 515 6.07 -4.33 -5.65
N TYR A 516 7.00 -4.85 -6.46
CA TYR A 516 8.43 -4.77 -6.16
C TYR A 516 8.94 -3.33 -6.10
N ALA A 517 8.62 -2.51 -7.10
CA ALA A 517 9.03 -1.12 -7.16
C ALA A 517 8.44 -0.31 -6.00
N PHE A 518 7.18 -0.56 -5.65
CA PHE A 518 6.51 0.09 -4.54
C PHE A 518 7.24 -0.19 -3.22
N ARG A 519 7.41 -1.45 -2.86
CA ARG A 519 8.12 -1.85 -1.63
C ARG A 519 9.56 -1.33 -1.62
N ALA A 520 10.26 -1.36 -2.76
CA ALA A 520 11.63 -0.87 -2.85
C ALA A 520 11.75 0.63 -2.55
N VAL A 521 10.77 1.44 -2.95
CA VAL A 521 10.75 2.88 -2.67
C VAL A 521 10.53 3.14 -1.17
N PHE A 522 9.56 2.49 -0.53
CA PHE A 522 9.31 2.69 0.90
C PHE A 522 10.48 2.21 1.76
N MET A 523 11.01 1.01 1.49
CA MET A 523 12.21 0.52 2.18
C MET A 523 13.42 1.44 1.98
N ALA A 524 13.55 2.08 0.82
CA ALA A 524 14.62 3.04 0.57
C ALA A 524 14.46 4.31 1.41
N ILE A 525 13.21 4.77 1.61
CA ILE A 525 12.90 5.91 2.47
C ILE A 525 13.23 5.57 3.93
N ASP A 526 12.77 4.43 4.44
CA ASP A 526 13.00 4.01 5.82
C ASP A 526 14.49 3.85 6.13
N ALA A 527 15.23 3.24 5.21
CA ALA A 527 16.68 3.06 5.35
C ALA A 527 17.42 4.39 5.50
N PHE A 528 16.95 5.45 4.83
CA PHE A 528 17.52 6.77 4.93
C PHE A 528 17.09 7.51 6.21
N ASP A 529 15.88 7.28 6.71
CA ASP A 529 15.40 7.94 7.93
C ASP A 529 16.25 7.53 9.14
N ILE A 530 16.58 6.23 9.24
CA ILE A 530 17.48 5.69 10.28
C ILE A 530 18.86 6.36 10.29
N LEU A 531 19.39 6.76 9.12
CA LEU A 531 20.71 7.41 9.02
C LEU A 531 20.69 8.90 9.40
N MET A 532 19.51 9.52 9.41
CA MET A 532 19.34 10.98 9.41
C MET A 532 18.53 11.51 10.60
N LEU A 533 17.99 10.61 11.43
CA LEU A 533 17.65 10.83 12.84
C LEU A 533 18.93 11.09 13.67
#